data_AF-A0A844MF84-F1
#
_entry.id   AF-A0A844MF84-F1
#
_cell.length_a   1.000
_cell.length_b   1.000
_cell.length_c   1.000
_cell.angle_alpha   90.00
_cell.angle_beta   90.00
_cell.angle_gamma   90.00
#
_symmetry.space_group_name_H-M   'P 1'
#
loop_
_entity.id
_entity.type
_entity.pdbx_description
1 polymer ?
#
loop_
_entity_poly.entity_id
_entity_poly.type
_entity_poly.pdbx_seq_one_letter_code
_entity_poly.pdbx_strand_id
1 'polypeptide(L)'
;MADLEVQTVSSPNSFPQTVSYGNNYLEKFRKHAEQIRRTMGKKEIAKVSSAQGQEEIKILIEEIVITGETRQQRYMSIADALWSRKGDAIVIRQSNGEFVTFLEARKGAALAWID
;
A
#
# COMPACT_ATOMS: atom_id res chain seq x y z
N MET A 1 -42.85 13.05 -7.78
CA MET A 1 -41.69 12.21 -8.12
C MET A 1 -40.64 12.54 -7.08
N ALA A 2 -40.31 11.59 -6.22
CA ALA A 2 -39.42 11.84 -5.09
C ALA A 2 -37.97 11.71 -5.55
N ASP A 3 -37.23 12.83 -5.48
CA ASP A 3 -35.78 12.86 -5.57
C ASP A 3 -35.19 12.02 -4.43
N LEU A 4 -34.54 10.90 -4.79
CA LEU A 4 -33.67 10.18 -3.87
C LEU A 4 -32.40 11.01 -3.70
N GLU A 5 -32.33 11.79 -2.62
CA GLU A 5 -31.07 12.27 -2.09
C GLU A 5 -30.18 11.06 -1.75
N VAL A 6 -29.15 10.85 -2.57
CA VAL A 6 -28.05 9.94 -2.26
C VAL A 6 -27.34 10.52 -1.03
N GLN A 7 -27.67 10.00 0.15
CA GLN A 7 -26.94 10.25 1.36
C GLN A 7 -25.50 9.77 1.15
N THR A 8 -24.59 10.71 0.89
CA THR A 8 -23.16 10.46 0.99
C THR A 8 -22.88 10.12 2.45
N VAL A 9 -22.76 8.82 2.73
CA VAL A 9 -22.27 8.31 4.01
C VAL A 9 -20.91 8.95 4.27
N SER A 10 -20.88 9.90 5.19
CA SER A 10 -19.67 10.51 5.73
C SER A 10 -18.85 9.41 6.43
N SER A 11 -17.97 8.72 5.71
CA SER A 11 -17.04 7.77 6.33
C SER A 11 -16.05 8.56 7.22
N PRO A 12 -16.02 8.34 8.54
CA PRO A 12 -15.36 9.24 9.47
C PRO A 12 -13.83 9.07 9.57
N ASN A 13 -13.16 8.49 8.57
CA ASN A 13 -11.70 8.38 8.50
C ASN A 13 -11.25 8.16 7.05
N SER A 14 -11.25 9.22 6.24
CA SER A 14 -10.70 9.14 4.89
C SER A 14 -9.17 9.22 4.95
N PHE A 15 -8.51 8.07 5.06
CA PHE A 15 -7.06 8.00 4.88
C PHE A 15 -6.68 8.44 3.46
N PRO A 16 -5.53 9.13 3.27
CA PRO A 16 -5.09 9.51 1.94
C PRO A 16 -4.93 8.27 1.07
N GLN A 17 -5.53 8.28 -0.12
CA GLN A 17 -5.48 7.17 -1.07
C GLN A 17 -4.36 7.32 -2.11
N THR A 18 -3.61 8.42 -2.05
CA THR A 18 -2.50 8.73 -2.95
C THR A 18 -1.18 8.23 -2.37
N VAL A 19 -0.27 7.78 -3.24
CA VAL A 19 1.07 7.35 -2.85
C VAL A 19 2.10 8.33 -3.42
N SER A 20 3.00 8.81 -2.57
CA SER A 20 4.20 9.53 -3.01
C SER A 20 5.44 8.68 -2.71
N TYR A 21 6.54 8.95 -3.41
CA TYR A 21 7.75 8.14 -3.32
C TYR A 21 8.95 9.02 -2.94
N GLY A 22 9.51 8.77 -1.76
CA GLY A 22 10.72 9.45 -1.28
C GLY A 22 12.00 8.89 -1.89
N ASN A 23 13.15 9.52 -1.60
CA ASN A 23 14.43 9.27 -2.29
C ASN A 23 14.93 7.81 -2.28
N ASN A 24 14.50 6.97 -1.34
CA ASN A 24 14.94 5.58 -1.21
C ASN A 24 13.97 4.56 -1.83
N TYR A 25 12.93 4.98 -2.54
CA TYR A 25 11.90 4.07 -3.05
C TYR A 25 12.47 2.98 -3.96
N LEU A 26 13.47 3.29 -4.80
CA LEU A 26 14.09 2.33 -5.71
C LEU A 26 14.78 1.19 -4.98
N GLU A 27 15.43 1.47 -3.86
CA GLU A 27 16.06 0.44 -3.02
C GLU A 27 14.98 -0.52 -2.47
N LYS A 28 13.86 0.04 -2.00
CA LYS A 28 12.72 -0.75 -1.53
C LYS A 28 12.10 -1.57 -2.65
N PHE A 29 11.95 -1.01 -3.85
CA PHE A 29 11.45 -1.76 -5.00
C PHE A 29 12.35 -2.95 -5.32
N ARG A 30 13.67 -2.75 -5.39
CA ARG A 30 14.62 -3.85 -5.63
C ARG A 30 14.52 -4.94 -4.56
N LYS A 31 14.34 -4.55 -3.30
CA LYS A 31 14.20 -5.48 -2.17
C LYS A 31 12.89 -6.27 -2.19
N HIS A 32 11.79 -5.64 -2.62
CA HIS A 32 10.44 -6.18 -2.44
C HIS A 32 9.73 -6.58 -3.74
N ALA A 33 10.29 -6.32 -4.92
CA ALA A 33 9.67 -6.59 -6.22
C ALA A 33 9.13 -8.02 -6.34
N GLU A 34 9.93 -9.01 -5.94
CA GLU A 34 9.52 -10.42 -5.99
C GLU A 34 8.37 -10.75 -5.02
N GLN A 35 8.37 -10.12 -3.84
CA GLN A 35 7.29 -10.28 -2.85
C GLN A 35 6.00 -9.63 -3.36
N ILE A 36 6.09 -8.42 -3.91
CA ILE A 36 4.95 -7.69 -4.51
C ILE A 36 4.36 -8.53 -5.65
N ARG A 37 5.20 -9.02 -6.57
CA ARG A 37 4.78 -9.89 -7.68
C ARG A 37 4.01 -11.11 -7.18
N ARG A 38 4.57 -11.84 -6.21
CA ARG A 38 3.99 -13.06 -5.65
C ARG A 38 2.66 -12.81 -4.94
N THR A 39 2.64 -11.84 -4.02
CA THR A 39 1.45 -11.53 -3.20
C THR A 39 0.30 -10.96 -4.03
N MET A 40 0.61 -10.25 -5.12
CA MET A 40 -0.38 -9.74 -6.07
C MET A 40 -0.71 -10.72 -7.20
N GLY A 41 -0.22 -11.97 -7.14
CA GLY A 41 -0.53 -13.03 -8.11
C GLY A 41 -0.05 -12.74 -9.54
N LYS A 42 0.95 -11.86 -9.73
CA LYS A 42 1.49 -11.55 -11.05
C LYS A 42 2.50 -12.61 -11.48
N LYS A 43 2.41 -13.07 -12.73
CA LYS A 43 3.36 -14.05 -13.28
C LYS A 43 4.74 -13.43 -13.49
N GLU A 44 4.80 -12.24 -14.06
CA GLU A 44 6.04 -11.50 -14.30
C GLU A 44 5.82 -10.01 -14.09
N ILE A 45 6.90 -9.30 -13.76
CA ILE A 45 7.03 -7.84 -13.82
C ILE A 45 8.34 -7.54 -14.53
N ALA A 46 8.40 -6.42 -15.25
CA ALA A 46 9.63 -5.97 -15.86
C ALA A 46 10.71 -5.71 -14.80
N LYS A 47 11.99 -5.72 -15.23
CA LYS A 47 13.13 -5.48 -14.33
C LYS A 47 12.97 -4.14 -13.61
N VAL A 48 13.20 -4.11 -12.30
CA VAL A 48 13.13 -2.86 -11.49
C VAL A 48 14.08 -1.76 -11.98
N SER A 49 15.15 -2.12 -12.70
CA SER A 49 16.05 -1.16 -13.31
C SER A 49 15.46 -0.44 -14.53
N SER A 50 14.36 -0.94 -15.13
CA SER A 50 13.65 -0.26 -16.21
C SER A 50 12.56 0.65 -15.68
N ALA A 51 12.26 1.72 -16.43
CA ALA A 51 11.16 2.62 -16.10
C ALA A 51 9.81 1.87 -16.06
N GLN A 52 9.60 0.93 -16.99
CA GLN A 52 8.40 0.09 -17.03
C GLN A 52 8.26 -0.76 -15.76
N GLY A 53 9.32 -1.44 -15.30
CA GLY A 53 9.23 -2.28 -14.10
C GLY A 53 8.97 -1.46 -12.83
N GLN A 54 9.50 -0.24 -12.77
CA GLN A 54 9.20 0.68 -11.67
C GLN A 54 7.73 1.11 -11.71
N GLU A 55 7.20 1.43 -12.89
CA GLU A 55 5.81 1.84 -13.06
C GLU A 55 4.84 0.71 -12.72
N GLU A 56 5.12 -0.52 -13.16
CA GLU A 56 4.33 -1.70 -12.80
C GLU A 56 4.29 -1.91 -11.28
N ILE A 57 5.41 -1.73 -10.57
CA ILE A 57 5.44 -1.82 -9.11
C ILE A 57 4.62 -0.71 -8.46
N LYS A 58 4.68 0.52 -8.97
CA LYS A 58 3.87 1.64 -8.45
C LYS A 58 2.39 1.35 -8.58
N ILE A 59 1.94 0.91 -9.76
CA ILE A 59 0.54 0.55 -10.01
C ILE A 59 0.05 -0.50 -9.01
N LEU A 60 0.88 -1.53 -8.72
CA LEU A 60 0.52 -2.56 -7.74
C LEU A 60 0.42 -2.00 -6.31
N ILE A 61 1.34 -1.14 -5.92
CA ILE A 61 1.33 -0.47 -4.61
C ILE A 61 0.08 0.41 -4.48
N GLU A 62 -0.21 1.22 -5.49
CA GLU A 62 -1.40 2.07 -5.55
C GLU A 62 -2.69 1.25 -5.51
N GLU A 63 -2.74 0.12 -6.22
CA GLU A 63 -3.89 -0.78 -6.18
C GLU A 63 -4.14 -1.29 -4.75
N ILE A 64 -3.11 -1.70 -4.02
CA ILE A 64 -3.23 -2.14 -2.62
C ILE A 64 -3.74 -1.01 -1.73
N VAL A 65 -3.25 0.21 -1.95
CA VAL A 65 -3.67 1.38 -1.18
C VAL A 65 -5.14 1.72 -1.43
N ILE A 66 -5.54 1.81 -2.69
CA ILE A 66 -6.89 2.23 -3.10
C ILE A 66 -7.95 1.19 -2.75
N THR A 67 -7.63 -0.10 -2.92
CA THR A 67 -8.61 -1.19 -2.83
C THR A 67 -8.50 -2.00 -1.53
N GLY A 68 -7.41 -1.83 -0.78
CA GLY A 68 -7.17 -2.53 0.46
C GLY A 68 -7.77 -1.85 1.68
N GLU A 69 -7.91 -2.63 2.76
CA GLU A 69 -8.26 -2.07 4.06
C GLU A 69 -7.09 -1.23 4.58
N THR A 70 -7.37 0.00 5.03
CA THR A 70 -6.33 0.87 5.60
C THR A 70 -6.56 1.10 7.09
N ARG A 71 -5.49 0.94 7.88
CA ARG A 71 -5.45 1.21 9.32
C ARG A 71 -4.31 2.16 9.65
N GLN A 72 -4.51 3.04 10.62
CA GLN A 72 -3.43 3.86 11.18
C GLN A 72 -2.87 3.14 12.41
N GLN A 73 -1.59 2.81 12.38
CA GLN A 73 -0.89 2.18 13.49
C GLN A 73 0.61 2.43 13.41
N ARG A 74 1.29 2.30 14.56
CA ARG A 74 2.74 2.51 14.64
C ARG A 74 3.50 1.53 13.75
N TYR A 75 4.48 2.04 13.00
CA TYR A 75 5.51 1.23 12.35
C TYR A 75 6.90 1.75 12.73
N MET A 76 7.66 0.95 13.50
CA MET A 76 8.97 1.34 14.04
C MET A 76 8.89 2.70 14.78
N SER A 77 9.59 3.72 14.29
CA SER A 77 9.59 5.09 14.82
C SER A 77 8.44 5.97 14.29
N ILE A 78 7.67 5.50 13.30
CA ILE A 78 6.56 6.24 12.69
C ILE A 78 5.29 5.94 13.49
N ALA A 79 4.87 6.86 14.36
CA ALA A 79 3.74 6.66 15.26
C ALA A 79 2.40 6.48 14.51
N ASP A 80 2.21 7.28 13.46
CA ASP A 80 0.96 7.39 12.70
C ASP A 80 1.10 6.83 11.28
N ALA A 81 1.77 5.68 11.14
CA ALA A 81 1.91 5.06 9.83
C ALA A 81 0.56 4.52 9.36
N LEU A 82 0.33 4.62 8.05
CA LEU A 82 -0.83 4.06 7.38
C LEU A 82 -0.46 2.70 6.79
N TRP A 83 -1.21 1.69 7.17
CA TRP A 83 -1.04 0.31 6.73
C TRP A 83 -2.19 -0.03 5.83
N SER A 84 -1.93 -0.25 4.55
CA SER A 84 -2.93 -0.68 3.57
C SER A 84 -2.72 -2.15 3.24
N ARG A 85 -3.72 -3.01 3.48
CA ARG A 85 -3.64 -4.47 3.27
C ARG A 85 -4.62 -4.94 2.21
N LYS A 86 -4.12 -5.76 1.28
CA LYS A 86 -4.91 -6.51 0.30
C LYS A 86 -4.43 -7.96 0.26
N GLY A 87 -5.20 -8.88 0.82
CA GLY A 87 -4.79 -10.28 0.99
C GLY A 87 -3.52 -10.38 1.84
N ASP A 88 -2.45 -10.93 1.25
CA ASP A 88 -1.14 -11.04 1.90
C ASP A 88 -0.21 -9.86 1.60
N ALA A 89 -0.64 -8.88 0.80
CA ALA A 89 0.16 -7.70 0.50
C ALA A 89 -0.14 -6.57 1.49
N ILE A 90 0.90 -5.99 2.10
CA ILE A 90 0.77 -4.83 3.00
C ILE A 90 1.71 -3.71 2.52
N VAL A 91 1.17 -2.52 2.35
CA VAL A 91 1.90 -1.30 2.05
C VAL A 91 1.91 -0.40 3.28
N ILE A 92 3.09 0.06 3.68
CA ILE A 92 3.27 1.02 4.76
C ILE A 92 3.55 2.39 4.17
N ARG A 93 2.79 3.38 4.61
CA ARG A 93 2.97 4.79 4.26
C ARG A 93 3.07 5.66 5.50
N GLN A 94 3.69 6.82 5.37
CA GLN A 94 3.55 7.90 6.33
C GLN A 94 2.14 8.50 6.25
N SER A 95 1.75 9.30 7.24
CA SER A 95 0.45 10.00 7.26
C SER A 95 0.25 10.97 6.09
N ASN A 96 1.34 11.46 5.48
CA ASN A 96 1.32 12.28 4.27
C ASN A 96 1.18 11.46 2.96
N GLY A 97 1.09 10.13 3.03
CA GLY A 97 0.99 9.25 1.88
C GLY A 97 2.33 8.77 1.28
N GLU A 98 3.47 9.16 1.85
CA GLU A 98 4.78 8.72 1.37
C GLU A 98 5.02 7.23 1.62
N PHE A 99 5.39 6.49 0.59
CA PHE A 99 5.73 5.07 0.65
C PHE A 99 6.97 4.83 1.51
N VAL A 100 6.81 3.98 2.53
CA VAL A 100 7.89 3.59 3.45
C VAL A 100 8.44 2.22 3.08
N THR A 101 7.57 1.21 3.00
CA THR A 101 7.97 -0.17 2.70
C THR A 101 6.79 -1.03 2.28
N PHE A 102 7.12 -2.21 1.75
CA PHE A 102 6.21 -3.32 1.53
C PHE A 102 6.45 -4.43 2.57
N LEU A 103 5.38 -5.12 2.98
CA LEU A 103 5.42 -6.29 3.86
C LEU A 103 4.52 -7.40 3.30
N GLU A 104 4.84 -8.66 3.64
CA GLU A 104 3.93 -9.79 3.43
C GLU A 104 3.19 -10.08 4.73
N ALA A 105 1.87 -10.26 4.65
CA ALA A 105 1.08 -10.68 5.78
C ALA A 105 1.62 -12.01 6.34
N ARG A 106 1.45 -12.20 7.66
CA ARG A 106 1.92 -13.37 8.42
C ARG A 106 3.45 -13.46 8.60
N LYS A 107 4.21 -12.41 8.27
CA LYS A 107 5.68 -12.38 8.47
C LYS A 107 6.15 -11.13 9.20
N GLY A 108 7.07 -11.32 10.14
CA GLY A 108 7.81 -10.22 10.78
C GLY A 108 6.91 -9.13 11.35
N ALA A 109 7.19 -7.86 10.99
CA ALA A 109 6.42 -6.72 11.45
C ALA A 109 4.93 -6.76 11.05
N ALA A 110 4.56 -7.52 10.01
CA ALA A 110 3.16 -7.67 9.60
C ALA A 110 2.28 -8.40 10.64
N LEU A 111 2.88 -9.11 11.61
CA LEU A 111 2.14 -9.75 12.71
C LEU A 111 1.44 -8.76 13.64
N ALA A 112 1.79 -7.47 13.56
CA ALA A 112 1.05 -6.41 14.23
C ALA A 112 -0.34 -6.18 13.64
N TRP A 113 -0.60 -6.66 12.42
CA TRP A 113 -1.95 -6.68 11.86
C TRP A 113 -2.75 -7.84 12.47
N ILE A 114 -3.57 -7.53 13.47
CA ILE A 114 -4.49 -8.47 14.12
C ILE A 114 -5.84 -8.36 13.41
N ASP A 115 -6.35 -9.46 12.86
CA ASP A 115 -7.66 -9.51 12.19
C ASP A 115 -8.82 -9.28 13.18
#